data_AF-A0AA91GLY9-F1
#
_entry.id   AF-A0AA91GLY9-F1
#
_cell.length_a   1.000
_cell.length_b   1.000
_cell.length_c   1.000
_cell.angle_alpha   90.00
_cell.angle_beta   90.00
_cell.angle_gamma   90.00
#
_symmetry.space_group_name_H-M   'P 1'
#
loop_
_entity.id
_entity.type
_entity.pdbx_description
1 polymer ?
#
loop_
_entity_poly.entity_id
_entity_poly.type
_entity_poly.pdbx_seq_one_letter_code
_entity_poly.pdbx_strand_id
1 'polypeptide(L)'
;MGMPCEINNILKLNPSQGYPKQLIIKSQHQVSKNGYRIVSVDVPVPLVDENWVAHADVIIRRLIWEKGETIVIFEIDRIYELPFSVKVTDAQLQVI
;
A
#
# COMPACT_ATOMS: atom_id res chain seq x y z
N MET A 1 -13.71 26.31 -3.76
CA MET A 1 -13.63 25.28 -2.72
C MET A 1 -13.34 23.95 -3.40
N GLY A 2 -12.19 23.33 -3.16
CA GLY A 2 -11.76 22.10 -3.83
C GLY A 2 -11.87 20.86 -2.92
N MET A 3 -11.77 19.67 -3.52
CA MET A 3 -11.74 18.39 -2.81
C MET A 3 -10.30 17.88 -2.77
N PRO A 4 -9.59 17.97 -1.62
CA PRO A 4 -8.21 17.49 -1.53
C PRO A 4 -8.20 15.95 -1.50
N CYS A 5 -7.53 15.34 -2.47
CA CYS A 5 -7.33 13.90 -2.57
C CYS A 5 -5.86 13.58 -2.87
N GLU A 6 -5.35 12.45 -2.38
CA GLU A 6 -4.04 11.92 -2.73
C GLU A 6 -4.18 10.65 -3.55
N ILE A 7 -3.48 10.56 -4.67
CA ILE A 7 -3.46 9.36 -5.52
C ILE A 7 -2.29 8.49 -5.07
N ASN A 8 -2.57 7.23 -4.75
CA ASN A 8 -1.54 6.25 -4.38
C ASN A 8 -1.58 5.08 -5.36
N ASN A 9 -0.41 4.74 -5.92
CA ASN A 9 -0.22 3.54 -6.76
C ASN A 9 0.40 2.37 -5.97
N ILE A 10 0.74 2.60 -4.71
CA ILE A 10 1.25 1.63 -3.76
C ILE A 10 0.46 1.73 -2.47
N LEU A 11 0.27 0.60 -1.79
CA LEU A 11 -0.30 0.57 -0.45
C LEU A 11 0.84 0.64 0.58
N LYS A 12 1.35 1.85 0.82
CA LYS A 12 2.29 2.09 1.92
C LYS A 12 1.56 2.12 3.26
N LEU A 13 1.94 1.26 4.18
CA LEU A 13 1.36 1.16 5.52
C LEU A 13 2.45 1.28 6.58
N ASN A 14 2.13 2.00 7.65
CA ASN A 14 2.92 1.97 8.88
C ASN A 14 2.32 0.94 9.86
N PRO A 15 3.07 0.48 10.87
CA PRO A 15 2.57 -0.49 11.85
C PRO A 15 1.28 -0.05 12.57
N SER A 16 1.13 1.27 12.83
CA SER A 16 -0.06 1.85 13.45
C SER A 16 -1.31 1.84 12.56
N GLN A 17 -1.14 1.67 11.25
CA GLN A 17 -2.24 1.66 10.27
C GLN A 17 -2.81 0.25 10.05
N GLY A 18 -2.29 -0.75 10.77
CA GLY A 18 -2.72 -2.14 10.65
C GLY A 18 -1.92 -2.94 9.63
N TYR A 19 -0.61 -2.71 9.51
CA TYR A 19 0.25 -3.57 8.69
C TYR A 19 0.08 -5.04 9.13
N PRO A 20 -0.17 -6.00 8.22
CA PRO A 20 -0.40 -7.40 8.58
C PRO A 20 0.80 -8.01 9.31
N LYS A 21 0.58 -8.62 10.48
CA LYS A 21 1.64 -9.35 11.21
C LYS A 21 2.18 -10.55 10.44
N GLN A 22 1.33 -11.15 9.60
CA GLN A 22 1.66 -12.30 8.77
C GLN A 22 1.06 -12.10 7.39
N LEU A 23 1.88 -12.29 6.35
CA LEU A 23 1.45 -12.27 4.96
C LEU A 23 1.00 -13.68 4.58
N ILE A 24 -0.31 -13.86 4.42
CA ILE A 24 -0.91 -15.13 3.99
C ILE A 24 -1.67 -14.87 2.70
N ILE A 25 -1.39 -15.63 1.65
CA ILE A 25 -2.07 -15.49 0.35
C ILE A 25 -3.59 -15.65 0.55
N LYS A 26 -4.36 -14.78 -0.12
CA LYS A 26 -5.83 -14.63 -0.01
C LYS A 26 -6.37 -14.21 1.36
N SER A 27 -5.52 -13.91 2.35
CA SER A 27 -5.99 -13.29 3.59
C SER A 27 -6.45 -11.85 3.34
N GLN A 28 -7.57 -11.48 3.95
CA GLN A 28 -8.16 -10.15 3.85
C GLN A 28 -7.77 -9.30 5.06
N HIS A 29 -7.44 -8.03 4.81
CA HIS A 29 -7.05 -7.06 5.81
C HIS A 29 -7.79 -5.74 5.61
N GLN A 30 -8.00 -5.02 6.71
CA GLN A 30 -8.61 -3.69 6.71
C GLN A 30 -7.67 -2.71 7.39
N VAL A 31 -7.44 -1.57 6.74
CA VAL A 31 -6.52 -0.53 7.19
C VAL A 31 -7.13 0.86 7.01
N SER A 32 -6.70 1.83 7.82
CA SER A 32 -7.13 3.23 7.68
C SER A 32 -5.97 4.14 7.32
N LYS A 33 -6.23 5.10 6.42
CA LYS A 33 -5.32 6.17 6.03
C LYS A 33 -5.98 7.53 6.26
N ASN A 34 -5.20 8.47 6.76
CA ASN A 34 -5.65 9.85 6.92
C ASN A 34 -5.83 10.53 5.56
N GLY A 35 -6.91 11.30 5.43
CA GLY A 35 -7.32 11.98 4.21
C GLY A 35 -8.01 11.07 3.21
N TYR A 36 -8.57 11.68 2.17
CA TYR A 36 -9.18 10.96 1.06
C TYR A 36 -8.11 10.49 0.07
N ARG A 37 -8.00 9.17 -0.10
CA ARG A 37 -7.03 8.51 -0.97
C ARG A 37 -7.74 7.86 -2.14
N ILE A 38 -7.17 8.00 -3.32
CA ILE A 38 -7.57 7.27 -4.52
C ILE A 38 -6.52 6.18 -4.75
N VAL A 39 -6.98 4.93 -4.85
CA VAL A 39 -6.14 3.76 -5.10
C VAL A 39 -6.88 2.85 -6.07
N SER A 40 -6.15 2.15 -6.93
CA SER A 40 -6.73 1.22 -7.90
C SER A 40 -7.44 0.05 -7.21
N VAL A 41 -8.72 -0.16 -7.54
CA VAL A 41 -9.55 -1.27 -7.04
C VAL A 41 -9.50 -2.41 -8.05
N ASP A 42 -9.48 -3.66 -7.56
CA ASP A 42 -9.43 -4.90 -8.36
C ASP A 42 -8.19 -5.06 -9.27
N VAL A 43 -7.15 -4.26 -9.03
CA VAL A 43 -5.84 -4.36 -9.69
C VAL A 43 -4.76 -4.62 -8.62
N PRO A 44 -3.77 -5.48 -8.90
CA PRO A 44 -2.64 -5.68 -7.98
C PRO A 44 -1.85 -4.39 -7.79
N VAL A 45 -1.60 -4.02 -6.53
CA VAL A 45 -0.72 -2.92 -6.14
C VAL A 45 0.31 -3.40 -5.11
N PRO A 46 1.54 -2.88 -5.11
CA PRO A 46 2.53 -3.27 -4.11
C PRO A 46 2.13 -2.86 -2.69
N LEU A 47 2.23 -3.79 -1.74
CA LEU A 47 2.20 -3.55 -0.31
C LEU A 47 3.59 -3.18 0.17
N VAL A 48 3.71 -1.98 0.73
CA VAL A 48 4.98 -1.34 1.07
C VAL A 48 5.00 -0.97 2.55
N ASP A 49 6.10 -1.24 3.22
CA ASP A 49 6.28 -0.90 4.64
C ASP A 49 6.72 0.57 4.86
N GLU A 50 6.96 0.93 6.12
CA GLU A 50 7.44 2.25 6.49
C GLU A 50 8.78 2.63 5.85
N ASN A 51 9.61 1.64 5.54
CA ASN A 51 10.97 1.74 5.01
C ASN A 51 11.01 1.76 3.48
N TRP A 52 9.85 1.83 2.82
CA TRP A 52 9.74 1.80 1.35
C TRP A 52 10.17 0.47 0.73
N VAL A 53 10.04 -0.63 1.47
CA VAL A 53 10.28 -1.98 0.97
C VAL A 53 8.95 -2.64 0.61
N ALA A 54 8.85 -3.14 -0.62
CA ALA A 54 7.70 -3.89 -1.09
C ALA A 54 7.85 -5.37 -0.73
N HIS A 55 6.82 -5.95 -0.11
CA HIS A 55 6.83 -7.33 0.38
C HIS A 55 5.85 -8.26 -0.35
N ALA A 56 4.80 -7.69 -0.95
CA ALA A 56 3.71 -8.42 -1.58
C ALA A 56 2.97 -7.56 -2.60
N ASP A 57 2.23 -8.20 -3.50
CA ASP A 57 1.13 -7.56 -4.24
C ASP A 57 -0.19 -7.81 -3.51
N VAL A 58 -1.03 -6.79 -3.46
CA VAL A 58 -2.36 -6.85 -2.86
C VAL A 58 -3.42 -6.38 -3.84
N ILE A 59 -4.62 -6.97 -3.76
CA ILE A 59 -5.77 -6.50 -4.53
C ILE A 59 -6.70 -5.77 -3.57
N ILE A 60 -6.94 -4.49 -3.83
CA ILE A 60 -7.91 -3.70 -3.07
C ILE A 60 -9.31 -4.10 -3.51
N ARG A 61 -10.12 -4.57 -2.57
CA ARG A 61 -11.51 -5.02 -2.80
C ARG A 61 -12.53 -3.96 -2.45
N ARG A 62 -12.20 -3.05 -1.53
CA ARG A 62 -13.10 -1.97 -1.15
C ARG A 62 -12.31 -0.77 -0.65
N LEU A 63 -12.81 0.41 -0.99
CA LEU A 63 -12.29 1.70 -0.53
C LEU A 63 -13.48 2.54 -0.05
N ILE A 64 -13.40 3.03 1.19
CA ILE A 64 -14.47 3.79 1.83
C ILE A 64 -13.90 5.13 2.32
N TRP A 65 -14.54 6.23 1.94
CA TRP A 65 -14.24 7.56 2.44
C TRP A 65 -15.25 7.93 3.52
N GLU A 66 -14.77 8.15 4.75
CA GLU A 66 -15.62 8.53 5.88
C GLU A 66 -14.83 9.44 6.83
N LYS A 67 -15.45 10.52 7.30
CA LYS A 67 -14.90 11.41 8.35
C LYS A 67 -13.46 11.90 8.10
N GLY A 68 -13.10 12.12 6.83
CA GLY A 68 -11.75 12.58 6.47
C GLY A 68 -10.68 11.48 6.47
N GLU A 69 -11.10 10.21 6.51
CA GLU A 69 -10.23 9.04 6.40
C GLU A 69 -10.61 8.19 5.18
N THR A 70 -9.67 7.34 4.77
CA THR A 70 -9.86 6.28 3.79
C THR A 70 -9.64 4.92 4.44
N ILE A 71 -10.70 4.13 4.50
CA ILE A 71 -10.62 2.72 4.89
C ILE A 71 -10.39 1.90 3.63
N VAL A 72 -9.32 1.10 3.62
CA VAL A 72 -8.95 0.22 2.52
C VAL A 72 -9.08 -1.23 2.99
N ILE A 73 -9.83 -2.02 2.24
CA ILE A 73 -9.95 -3.47 2.45
C ILE A 73 -9.29 -4.14 1.25
N PHE A 74 -8.31 -5.00 1.52
CA PHE A 74 -7.50 -5.66 0.49
C PHE A 74 -7.25 -7.12 0.83
N GLU A 75 -6.88 -7.90 -0.18
CA GLU A 75 -6.39 -9.26 -0.04
C GLU A 75 -4.93 -9.37 -0.48
N ILE A 76 -4.16 -10.26 0.13
CA ILE A 76 -2.82 -10.60 -0.35
C ILE A 76 -2.95 -11.48 -1.60
N ASP A 77 -2.38 -11.05 -2.73
CA ASP A 77 -2.43 -11.82 -3.97
C ASP A 77 -1.13 -12.59 -4.23
N ARG A 78 0.02 -11.93 -4.04
CA ARG A 78 1.36 -12.51 -4.20
C ARG A 78 2.27 -12.06 -3.08
N ILE A 79 3.12 -12.95 -2.59
CA ILE A 79 4.20 -12.61 -1.65
C ILE A 79 5.52 -12.73 -2.41
N TYR A 80 6.40 -11.74 -2.26
CA TYR A 80 7.70 -11.78 -2.90
C TYR A 80 8.67 -12.64 -2.09
N GLU A 81 9.44 -13.49 -2.76
CA GLU A 81 10.51 -14.27 -2.12
C GLU A 81 11.61 -13.35 -1.56
N LEU A 82 11.90 -12.27 -2.29
CA LEU A 82 12.87 -11.25 -1.92
C LEU A 82 12.19 -9.87 -1.96
N PRO A 83 11.94 -9.25 -0.78
CA PRO A 83 11.46 -7.88 -0.72
C PRO A 83 12.45 -6.91 -1.37
N PHE A 84 11.94 -5.84 -1.99
CA PHE A 84 12.78 -4.86 -2.70
C PHE A 84 12.39 -3.42 -2.38
N SER A 85 13.37 -2.52 -2.44
CA SER A 85 13.12 -1.08 -2.24
C SER A 85 12.40 -0.49 -3.45
N VAL A 86 11.32 0.25 -3.20
CA VAL A 86 10.59 1.01 -4.22
C VAL A 86 11.21 2.39 -4.45
N LYS A 87 12.11 2.82 -3.56
CA LYS A 87 12.93 4.01 -3.75
C LYS A 87 14.29 3.61 -4.30
N VAL A 88 14.68 4.25 -5.41
CA VAL A 88 16.07 4.28 -5.82
C VAL A 88 16.78 5.29 -4.94
N THR A 89 17.78 4.85 -4.18
CA THR A 89 18.68 5.75 -3.47
C THR A 89 19.74 6.24 -4.47
N ASP A 90 20.07 7.53 -4.45
CA ASP A 90 21.00 8.19 -5.40
C ASP A 90 22.38 7.51 -5.54
N ALA A 91 22.75 6.64 -4.59
CA ALA A 91 23.99 5.85 -4.62
C ALA A 91 24.08 4.85 -5.80
N GLN A 92 22.98 4.54 -6.50
CA GLN A 92 23.00 3.63 -7.65
C GLN A 92 23.19 4.34 -9.00
N LEU A 93 23.26 5.67 -9.03
CA LEU A 93 23.43 6.45 -10.28
C LEU A 93 24.89 6.80 -10.60
N GLN A 94 25.88 6.33 -9.83
CA GLN A 94 27.31 6.64 -10.06
C GLN A 94 28.08 5.61 -10.92
N VAL A 95 27.40 4.64 -11.54
CA VAL A 95 28.05 3.67 -12.43
C VAL A 95 27.36 3.65 -13.78
N ILE A 96 27.51 4.72 -14.55
CA ILE A 96 27.51 4.71 -16.03
C ILE A 96 28.55 5.72 -16.49
#